data_AF-A0A250G5B1-F1
#
_entry.id   AF-A0A250G5B1-F1
#
_cell.length_a   1.000
_cell.length_b   1.000
_cell.length_c   1.000
_cell.angle_alpha   90.00
_cell.angle_beta   90.00
_cell.angle_gamma   90.00
#
_symmetry.space_group_name_H-M   'P 1'
#
loop_
_entity.id
_entity.type
_entity.pdbx_description
1 polymer ?
#
loop_
_entity_poly.entity_id
_entity_poly.type
_entity_poly.pdbx_seq_one_letter_code
_entity_poly.pdbx_strand_id
1 'polypeptide(L)'
;MNRIFYLLFAFVLLSACGSQKNVIGGGEFTQPEMPLVTGKENLLASFKLATKNLNAITEVKVLLKSELKSSDLSEIAIYLSDKENFKEAQQFASTKSVQSTILLKGNYLPKTENTYVWVTTKTTENPNLLNKIKVFQIEFLSNRSRYVYVNPKSPAQRFGITLRDKKQDGIECYRIPGLATTNKGTLIAVYDNRYNNCKDLQEDVNVGMSRSTDGGQTWEPMKEIMDLGEWGGLDNRLNGIGDPAVLVDKTTGTIWVAALWLHGHDKDKMAWWASKPGMTPHETGQLMLVKSEDDGITWSEPINITAQTKDPKWYLFFNGPGSGITLNDGKIMFAAQYKDENQVPHSTLIYSDDHGKTWHCGTGAKSHTTEAQVVQLSDGSIMLNMRDDRNRQNYTLSDAFHGRSVAVTRDFGKTWTEHSTSRKALTEPNCMASIISLDKNGKKYLFFSNPADAKKRVNMTIKVSDDNGNTWDKLPALKLYENEGFGYSCMSIIDNKYIGILYEGAGDLIFQKIPVEEFIKN
;
A
#
# COMPACT_ATOMS: atom_id res chain seq x y z
N MET A 1 37.55 36.82 -0.38
CA MET A 1 38.61 35.80 -0.51
C MET A 1 37.96 34.45 -0.23
N ASN A 2 37.50 33.72 -1.25
CA ASN A 2 37.03 32.33 -1.12
C ASN A 2 36.95 31.72 -2.54
N ARG A 3 37.76 30.69 -2.77
CA ARG A 3 37.90 29.99 -4.05
C ARG A 3 36.86 28.86 -4.13
N ILE A 4 36.13 28.83 -5.24
CA ILE A 4 35.25 27.75 -5.68
C ILE A 4 36.14 26.60 -6.18
N PHE A 5 35.99 25.41 -5.61
CA PHE A 5 36.61 24.18 -6.11
C PHE A 5 35.68 23.52 -7.13
N TYR A 6 36.09 23.51 -8.40
CA TYR A 6 35.56 22.60 -9.41
C TYR A 6 36.31 21.26 -9.29
N LEU A 7 35.60 20.19 -8.95
CA LEU A 7 36.11 18.82 -9.03
C LEU A 7 36.05 18.35 -10.49
N LEU A 8 37.19 18.38 -11.17
CA LEU A 8 37.40 17.66 -12.42
C LEU A 8 37.49 16.15 -12.11
N PHE A 9 36.64 15.36 -12.76
CA PHE A 9 36.77 13.90 -12.82
C PHE A 9 37.98 13.54 -13.70
N ALA A 10 39.05 13.05 -13.09
CA ALA A 10 40.16 12.43 -13.80
C ALA A 10 39.86 10.95 -14.07
N PHE A 11 39.76 10.58 -15.34
CA PHE A 11 39.76 9.18 -15.78
C PHE A 11 41.17 8.61 -15.63
N VAL A 12 41.37 7.68 -14.69
CA VAL A 12 42.59 6.86 -14.63
C VAL A 12 42.39 5.65 -15.54
N LEU A 13 43.04 5.67 -16.70
CA LEU A 13 43.19 4.53 -17.61
C LEU A 13 44.35 3.67 -17.11
N LEU A 14 44.05 2.55 -16.47
CA LEU A 14 45.00 1.44 -16.33
C LEU A 14 44.89 0.54 -17.57
N SER A 15 45.97 0.53 -18.34
CA SER A 15 46.15 -0.27 -19.56
C SER A 15 46.40 -1.74 -19.21
N ALA A 16 45.45 -2.60 -19.61
CA ALA A 16 45.68 -4.02 -19.81
C ALA A 16 45.27 -4.36 -21.25
N CYS A 17 46.16 -5.01 -21.99
CA CYS A 17 46.00 -5.37 -23.40
C CYS A 17 44.74 -6.21 -23.64
N GLY A 18 43.73 -5.57 -24.21
CA GLY A 18 42.56 -6.18 -24.85
C GLY A 18 42.00 -5.15 -25.81
N SER A 19 41.69 -5.54 -27.05
CA SER A 19 41.23 -4.65 -28.13
C SER A 19 40.20 -3.62 -27.61
N GLN A 20 40.57 -2.34 -27.54
CA GLN A 20 39.67 -1.27 -27.11
C GLN A 20 38.54 -1.14 -28.13
N LYS A 21 37.35 -1.62 -27.76
CA LYS A 21 36.13 -1.41 -28.53
C LYS A 21 35.66 0.03 -28.29
N ASN A 22 35.51 0.81 -29.36
CA ASN A 22 35.12 2.23 -29.28
C ASN A 22 33.67 2.35 -28.78
N VAL A 23 33.42 3.26 -27.83
CA VAL A 23 32.07 3.65 -27.43
C VAL A 23 31.51 4.55 -28.53
N ILE A 24 30.42 4.13 -29.18
CA ILE A 24 29.86 4.80 -30.36
C ILE A 24 28.55 5.53 -30.03
N GLY A 25 27.89 5.17 -28.93
CA GLY A 25 26.65 5.83 -28.51
C GLY A 25 26.29 5.49 -27.06
N GLY A 26 25.22 6.11 -26.57
CA GLY A 26 24.78 5.95 -25.20
C GLY A 26 23.75 6.99 -24.79
N GLY A 27 23.23 6.85 -23.58
CA GLY A 27 22.23 7.78 -23.05
C GLY A 27 21.92 7.53 -21.59
N GLU A 28 21.00 8.32 -21.07
CA GLU A 28 20.39 8.04 -19.77
C GLU A 28 19.13 7.19 -19.96
N PHE A 29 18.81 6.37 -18.97
CA PHE A 29 17.53 5.70 -18.86
C PHE A 29 17.01 5.81 -17.43
N THR A 30 15.71 5.56 -17.26
CA THR A 30 15.04 5.51 -15.96
C THR A 30 14.55 4.09 -15.67
N GLN A 31 14.23 3.84 -14.40
CA GLN A 31 13.52 2.65 -13.97
C GLN A 31 12.21 3.02 -13.28
N PRO A 32 11.23 2.10 -13.27
CA PRO A 32 9.98 2.31 -12.57
C PRO A 32 10.19 2.44 -11.05
N GLU A 33 9.39 3.27 -10.39
CA GLU A 33 9.26 3.31 -8.93
C GLU A 33 8.22 2.25 -8.48
N MET A 34 8.63 0.99 -8.57
CA MET A 34 7.80 -0.19 -8.27
C MET A 34 8.54 -1.16 -7.34
N PRO A 35 7.84 -1.90 -6.47
CA PRO A 35 8.46 -2.92 -5.64
C PRO A 35 8.93 -4.11 -6.49
N LEU A 36 9.98 -4.78 -6.02
CA LEU A 36 10.40 -6.10 -6.48
C LEU A 36 9.76 -7.13 -5.56
N VAL A 37 8.64 -7.71 -5.99
CA VAL A 37 7.84 -8.62 -5.18
C VAL A 37 8.18 -10.08 -5.42
N THR A 38 8.06 -10.88 -4.36
CA THR A 38 8.27 -12.34 -4.39
C THR A 38 7.26 -13.05 -5.28
N GLY A 39 7.63 -14.22 -5.80
CA GLY A 39 6.73 -15.09 -6.57
C GLY A 39 6.39 -14.60 -7.98
N LYS A 40 6.88 -13.42 -8.41
CA LYS A 40 6.56 -12.82 -9.71
C LYS A 40 7.79 -12.39 -10.49
N GLU A 41 7.59 -12.24 -11.80
CA GLU A 41 8.51 -11.48 -12.64
C GLU A 41 8.31 -9.98 -12.41
N ASN A 42 9.41 -9.26 -12.21
CA ASN A 42 9.44 -7.84 -11.90
C ASN A 42 10.19 -7.09 -13.00
N LEU A 43 9.74 -5.87 -13.32
CA LEU A 43 10.44 -4.98 -14.23
C LEU A 43 11.48 -4.15 -13.46
N LEU A 44 12.75 -4.26 -13.86
CA LEU A 44 13.86 -3.46 -13.31
C LEU A 44 14.17 -2.20 -14.13
N ALA A 45 14.01 -2.26 -15.45
CA ALA A 45 14.23 -1.12 -16.32
C ALA A 45 13.58 -1.37 -17.69
N SER A 46 13.11 -0.30 -18.33
CA SER A 46 12.69 -0.34 -19.73
C SER A 46 13.05 0.95 -20.44
N PHE A 47 13.65 0.87 -21.62
CA PHE A 47 14.07 2.04 -22.37
C PHE A 47 14.30 1.75 -23.84
N LYS A 48 14.46 2.81 -24.63
CA LYS A 48 14.73 2.76 -26.06
C LYS A 48 16.23 2.81 -26.34
N LEU A 49 16.73 1.81 -27.05
CA LEU A 49 18.08 1.72 -27.60
C LEU A 49 18.07 2.20 -29.06
N ALA A 50 18.94 3.16 -29.40
CA ALA A 50 19.09 3.60 -30.78
C ALA A 50 19.93 2.58 -31.58
N THR A 51 19.33 1.95 -32.60
CA THR A 51 19.90 0.81 -33.33
C THR A 51 20.18 1.06 -34.80
N LYS A 52 19.98 2.30 -35.30
CA LYS A 52 20.17 2.68 -36.71
C LYS A 52 21.46 2.16 -37.38
N ASN A 53 22.55 2.03 -36.63
CA ASN A 53 23.86 1.57 -37.13
C ASN A 53 24.30 0.24 -36.52
N LEU A 54 23.38 -0.52 -35.92
CA LEU A 54 23.66 -1.82 -35.31
C LEU A 54 23.37 -2.95 -36.27
N ASN A 55 24.37 -3.79 -36.54
CA ASN A 55 24.16 -5.00 -37.34
C ASN A 55 23.50 -6.10 -36.50
N ALA A 56 24.02 -6.37 -35.31
CA ALA A 56 23.48 -7.36 -34.39
C ALA A 56 23.94 -7.06 -32.97
N ILE A 57 23.06 -7.17 -31.98
CA ILE A 57 23.40 -7.14 -30.56
C ILE A 57 23.86 -8.54 -30.19
N THR A 58 25.12 -8.68 -29.75
CA THR A 58 25.75 -9.97 -29.44
C THR A 58 26.06 -10.15 -27.97
N GLU A 59 26.28 -9.07 -27.23
CA GLU A 59 26.49 -9.09 -25.79
C GLU A 59 25.75 -7.95 -25.12
N VAL A 60 25.20 -8.22 -23.94
CA VAL A 60 24.62 -7.23 -23.04
C VAL A 60 25.28 -7.38 -21.68
N LYS A 61 25.89 -6.31 -21.18
CA LYS A 61 26.50 -6.26 -19.85
C LYS A 61 25.65 -5.39 -18.94
N VAL A 62 25.15 -5.95 -17.86
CA VAL A 62 24.33 -5.26 -16.86
C VAL A 62 25.15 -5.02 -15.61
N LEU A 63 25.17 -3.79 -15.12
CA LEU A 63 25.78 -3.40 -13.84
C LEU A 63 24.67 -3.04 -12.86
N LEU A 64 24.48 -3.89 -11.85
CA LEU A 64 23.56 -3.70 -10.75
C LEU A 64 24.26 -2.95 -9.61
N LYS A 65 23.51 -2.07 -8.95
CA LYS A 65 23.91 -1.45 -7.69
C LYS A 65 22.88 -1.81 -6.63
N SER A 66 23.31 -2.60 -5.64
CA SER A 66 22.53 -2.95 -4.46
C SER A 66 23.05 -2.15 -3.26
N GLU A 67 22.16 -1.84 -2.31
CA GLU A 67 22.54 -1.23 -1.04
C GLU A 67 23.13 -2.25 -0.04
N LEU A 68 22.81 -3.54 -0.21
CA LEU A 68 23.40 -4.63 0.57
C LEU A 68 24.40 -5.44 -0.27
N LYS A 69 25.11 -6.37 0.38
CA LYS A 69 26.07 -7.25 -0.29
C LYS A 69 25.41 -8.26 -1.23
N SER A 70 24.21 -8.73 -0.89
CA SER A 70 23.40 -9.64 -1.70
C SER A 70 22.60 -8.85 -2.74
N SER A 71 22.39 -9.42 -3.93
CA SER A 71 21.43 -8.87 -4.89
C SER A 71 19.97 -9.15 -4.49
N ASP A 72 19.74 -10.24 -3.75
CA ASP A 72 18.43 -10.81 -3.43
C ASP A 72 17.56 -11.15 -4.67
N LEU A 73 18.20 -11.28 -5.83
CA LEU A 73 17.60 -11.69 -7.10
C LEU A 73 18.02 -13.12 -7.46
N SER A 74 17.07 -13.93 -7.91
CA SER A 74 17.30 -15.31 -8.34
C SER A 74 17.51 -15.45 -9.85
N GLU A 75 17.04 -14.47 -10.62
CA GLU A 75 17.11 -14.48 -12.08
C GLU A 75 17.13 -13.06 -12.62
N ILE A 76 17.87 -12.82 -13.70
CA ILE A 76 17.73 -11.63 -14.54
C ILE A 76 17.59 -12.04 -16.00
N ALA A 77 16.72 -11.37 -16.73
CA ALA A 77 16.51 -11.58 -18.15
C ALA A 77 16.47 -10.25 -18.90
N ILE A 78 16.94 -10.28 -20.15
CA ILE A 78 16.87 -9.15 -21.08
C ILE A 78 15.94 -9.55 -22.21
N TYR A 79 14.96 -8.69 -22.48
CA TYR A 79 14.05 -8.81 -23.61
C TYR A 79 14.25 -7.63 -24.56
N LEU A 80 14.17 -7.93 -25.85
CA LEU A 80 14.37 -6.96 -26.93
C LEU A 80 13.23 -7.05 -27.94
N SER A 81 12.76 -5.91 -28.43
CA SER A 81 11.77 -5.83 -29.51
C SER A 81 11.99 -4.60 -30.38
N ASP A 82 11.63 -4.67 -31.66
CA ASP A 82 11.64 -3.49 -32.54
C ASP A 82 10.36 -2.64 -32.37
N LYS A 83 9.42 -3.08 -31.54
CA LYS A 83 8.20 -2.38 -31.17
C LYS A 83 8.15 -2.11 -29.68
N GLU A 84 7.47 -1.04 -29.28
CA GLU A 84 7.24 -0.71 -27.87
C GLU A 84 6.14 -1.58 -27.25
N ASN A 85 6.32 -2.90 -27.28
CA ASN A 85 5.37 -3.86 -26.76
C ASN A 85 6.10 -5.06 -26.16
N PHE A 86 6.10 -5.17 -24.83
CA PHE A 86 6.75 -6.26 -24.11
C PHE A 86 6.23 -7.65 -24.52
N LYS A 87 4.95 -7.77 -24.88
CA LYS A 87 4.36 -9.04 -25.33
C LYS A 87 4.95 -9.54 -26.66
N GLU A 88 5.53 -8.65 -27.45
CA GLU A 88 6.20 -8.97 -28.71
C GLU A 88 7.73 -8.99 -28.55
N ALA A 89 8.24 -8.89 -27.32
CA ALA A 89 9.66 -8.91 -27.06
C ALA A 89 10.19 -10.35 -27.04
N GLN A 90 11.32 -10.56 -27.70
CA GLN A 90 12.04 -11.83 -27.61
C GLN A 90 13.03 -11.77 -26.46
N GLN A 91 13.13 -12.86 -25.71
CA GLN A 91 14.15 -13.01 -24.69
C GLN A 91 15.52 -13.09 -25.39
N PHE A 92 16.36 -12.08 -25.16
CA PHE A 92 17.72 -12.05 -25.67
C PHE A 92 18.60 -13.07 -24.94
N ALA A 93 18.56 -13.05 -23.61
CA ALA A 93 19.30 -13.95 -22.73
C ALA A 93 18.80 -13.82 -21.29
N SER A 94 19.14 -14.81 -20.45
CA SER A 94 18.89 -14.77 -19.00
C SER A 94 20.03 -15.46 -18.23
N THR A 95 20.11 -15.20 -16.93
CA THR A 95 20.98 -15.96 -16.02
C THR A 95 20.34 -16.09 -14.65
N LYS A 96 20.62 -17.22 -13.98
CA LYS A 96 20.30 -17.45 -12.56
C LYS A 96 21.46 -17.10 -11.63
N SER A 97 22.65 -16.83 -12.17
CA SER A 97 23.81 -16.38 -11.40
C SER A 97 23.84 -14.85 -11.40
N VAL A 98 23.10 -14.24 -10.48
CA VAL A 98 22.93 -12.79 -10.41
C VAL A 98 24.03 -12.17 -9.54
N GLN A 99 25.02 -11.57 -10.21
CA GLN A 99 26.13 -10.84 -9.59
C GLN A 99 25.99 -9.33 -9.82
N SER A 100 26.89 -8.51 -9.25
CA SER A 100 26.87 -7.06 -9.49
C SER A 100 27.12 -6.69 -10.96
N THR A 101 27.96 -7.46 -11.66
CA THR A 101 28.20 -7.34 -13.09
C THR A 101 27.80 -8.63 -13.78
N ILE A 102 26.94 -8.52 -14.79
CA ILE A 102 26.36 -9.67 -15.47
C ILE A 102 26.64 -9.50 -16.96
N LEU A 103 27.28 -10.50 -17.57
CA LEU A 103 27.50 -10.54 -19.01
C LEU A 103 26.60 -11.60 -19.63
N LEU A 104 25.73 -11.17 -20.52
CA LEU A 104 24.81 -12.02 -21.25
C LEU A 104 25.19 -12.03 -22.73
N LYS A 105 25.23 -13.21 -23.33
CA LYS A 105 25.52 -13.40 -24.75
C LYS A 105 24.27 -13.88 -25.47
N GLY A 106 24.06 -13.40 -26.68
CA GLY A 106 22.91 -13.74 -27.50
C GLY A 106 23.10 -13.25 -28.92
N ASN A 107 22.02 -13.23 -29.70
CA ASN A 107 22.04 -12.65 -31.04
C ASN A 107 20.68 -12.03 -31.33
N TYR A 108 20.63 -10.71 -31.46
CA TYR A 108 19.43 -9.98 -31.86
C TYR A 108 19.77 -9.10 -33.06
N LEU A 109 18.98 -9.18 -34.12
CA LEU A 109 19.14 -8.41 -35.35
C LEU A 109 18.07 -7.33 -35.41
N PRO A 110 18.40 -6.05 -35.07
CA PRO A 110 17.44 -4.96 -35.16
C PRO A 110 16.97 -4.75 -36.60
N LYS A 111 15.66 -4.64 -36.81
CA LYS A 111 15.07 -4.35 -38.13
C LYS A 111 14.63 -2.90 -38.30
N THR A 112 14.72 -2.12 -37.24
CA THR A 112 14.30 -0.71 -37.19
C THR A 112 15.42 0.15 -36.60
N GLU A 113 15.24 1.47 -36.65
CA GLU A 113 16.18 2.43 -36.06
C GLU A 113 16.20 2.41 -34.53
N ASN A 114 15.24 1.74 -33.88
CA ASN A 114 15.12 1.66 -32.43
C ASN A 114 14.73 0.25 -31.97
N THR A 115 15.43 -0.26 -30.97
CA THR A 115 15.06 -1.47 -30.23
C THR A 115 14.65 -1.07 -28.82
N TYR A 116 13.52 -1.60 -28.35
CA TYR A 116 13.05 -1.44 -26.99
C TYR A 116 13.61 -2.56 -26.12
N VAL A 117 14.12 -2.18 -24.96
CA VAL A 117 14.79 -3.05 -24.02
C VAL A 117 13.94 -3.15 -22.76
N TRP A 118 13.76 -4.37 -22.25
CA TRP A 118 13.26 -4.63 -20.91
C TRP A 118 14.26 -5.48 -20.14
N VAL A 119 14.56 -5.06 -18.92
CA VAL A 119 15.32 -5.81 -17.94
C VAL A 119 14.34 -6.32 -16.91
N THR A 120 14.14 -7.63 -16.84
CA THR A 120 13.24 -8.24 -15.87
C THR A 120 14.00 -9.13 -14.90
N THR A 121 13.40 -9.38 -13.74
CA THR A 121 14.02 -10.15 -12.67
C THR A 121 13.00 -10.93 -11.85
N LYS A 122 13.47 -11.96 -11.16
CA LYS A 122 12.75 -12.58 -10.05
C LYS A 122 13.58 -12.39 -8.78
N THR A 123 12.91 -12.17 -7.67
CA THR A 123 13.57 -12.15 -6.36
C THR A 123 13.98 -13.58 -5.97
N THR A 124 14.85 -13.70 -4.99
CA THR A 124 14.95 -14.92 -4.18
C THR A 124 13.62 -15.18 -3.45
N GLU A 125 13.41 -16.39 -2.91
CA GLU A 125 12.17 -16.72 -2.17
C GLU A 125 12.02 -15.88 -0.89
N ASN A 126 13.13 -15.61 -0.20
CA ASN A 126 13.18 -14.82 1.04
C ASN A 126 14.15 -13.65 0.89
N PRO A 127 13.84 -12.63 0.07
CA PRO A 127 14.73 -11.50 -0.13
C PRO A 127 14.77 -10.65 1.14
N ASN A 128 15.90 -9.99 1.42
CA ASN A 128 15.95 -9.05 2.52
C ASN A 128 15.10 -7.82 2.19
N LEU A 129 14.01 -7.59 2.93
CA LEU A 129 13.06 -6.50 2.66
C LEU A 129 13.66 -5.10 2.83
N LEU A 130 14.80 -4.97 3.50
CA LEU A 130 15.52 -3.70 3.63
C LEU A 130 16.49 -3.43 2.48
N ASN A 131 16.70 -4.39 1.58
CA ASN A 131 17.54 -4.19 0.42
C ASN A 131 16.87 -3.25 -0.60
N LYS A 132 17.70 -2.60 -1.39
CA LYS A 132 17.30 -1.79 -2.54
C LYS A 132 18.28 -2.07 -3.67
N ILE A 133 17.76 -2.17 -4.89
CA ILE A 133 18.59 -2.45 -6.07
C ILE A 133 18.18 -1.63 -7.29
N LYS A 134 19.16 -1.28 -8.13
CA LYS A 134 18.93 -0.68 -9.44
C LYS A 134 19.84 -1.21 -10.51
N VAL A 135 19.39 -1.13 -11.76
CA VAL A 135 20.29 -1.20 -12.92
C VAL A 135 20.99 0.15 -13.02
N PHE A 136 22.26 0.21 -12.65
CA PHE A 136 23.04 1.45 -12.69
C PHE A 136 23.53 1.75 -14.11
N GLN A 137 23.94 0.71 -14.84
CA GLN A 137 24.43 0.83 -16.20
C GLN A 137 24.13 -0.44 -16.99
N ILE A 138 23.93 -0.28 -18.29
CA ILE A 138 23.81 -1.39 -19.24
C ILE A 138 24.61 -1.07 -20.50
N GLU A 139 25.44 -2.01 -20.93
CA GLU A 139 26.28 -1.89 -22.12
C GLU A 139 25.82 -2.90 -23.18
N PHE A 140 25.59 -2.44 -24.40
CA PHE A 140 25.29 -3.29 -25.55
C PHE A 140 26.51 -3.36 -26.47
N LEU A 141 26.86 -4.58 -26.86
CA LEU A 141 27.86 -4.82 -27.88
C LEU A 141 27.21 -5.22 -29.20
N SER A 142 27.67 -4.58 -30.27
CA SER A 142 27.41 -5.00 -31.64
C SER A 142 28.70 -4.99 -32.44
N ASN A 143 29.22 -6.17 -32.77
CA ASN A 143 30.52 -6.35 -33.44
C ASN A 143 31.68 -5.64 -32.70
N ARG A 144 32.10 -4.48 -33.18
CA ARG A 144 33.19 -3.63 -32.63
C ARG A 144 32.69 -2.38 -31.91
N SER A 145 31.38 -2.15 -31.92
CA SER A 145 30.74 -0.95 -31.41
C SER A 145 30.13 -1.22 -30.04
N ARG A 146 30.37 -0.31 -29.09
CA ARG A 146 29.80 -0.38 -27.74
C ARG A 146 28.85 0.78 -27.48
N TYR A 147 27.70 0.49 -26.88
CA TYR A 147 26.68 1.46 -26.49
C TYR A 147 26.48 1.39 -24.99
N VAL A 148 26.56 2.53 -24.30
CA VAL A 148 26.52 2.57 -22.83
C VAL A 148 25.36 3.43 -22.35
N TYR A 149 24.46 2.83 -21.59
CA TYR A 149 23.32 3.51 -20.98
C TYR A 149 23.47 3.53 -19.47
N VAL A 150 23.21 4.66 -18.83
CA VAL A 150 23.38 4.85 -17.39
C VAL A 150 22.11 5.37 -16.73
N ASN A 151 21.91 5.03 -15.47
CA ASN A 151 20.78 5.47 -14.66
C ASN A 151 21.28 6.19 -13.38
N PRO A 152 21.74 7.44 -13.52
CA PRO A 152 22.23 8.20 -12.38
C PRO A 152 21.10 8.66 -11.46
N LYS A 153 19.89 8.88 -11.99
CA LYS A 153 18.83 9.65 -11.33
C LYS A 153 17.78 8.81 -10.61
N SER A 154 17.37 7.66 -11.13
CA SER A 154 16.27 6.93 -10.51
C SER A 154 16.64 6.37 -9.14
N PRO A 155 15.69 6.37 -8.19
CA PRO A 155 15.84 5.67 -6.93
C PRO A 155 15.95 4.17 -7.17
N ALA A 156 16.62 3.48 -6.25
CA ALA A 156 16.67 2.02 -6.28
C ALA A 156 15.30 1.43 -5.88
N GLN A 157 14.90 0.36 -6.56
CA GLN A 157 13.66 -0.35 -6.26
C GLN A 157 13.81 -1.15 -4.97
N ARG A 158 12.72 -1.21 -4.20
CA ARG A 158 12.64 -1.89 -2.91
C ARG A 158 12.10 -3.29 -3.08
N PHE A 159 12.48 -4.19 -2.18
CA PHE A 159 11.84 -5.49 -2.10
C PHE A 159 10.50 -5.41 -1.38
N GLY A 160 9.62 -6.35 -1.70
CA GLY A 160 8.33 -6.53 -1.05
C GLY A 160 7.89 -7.99 -1.09
N ILE A 161 6.91 -8.32 -0.26
CA ILE A 161 6.23 -9.61 -0.30
C ILE A 161 4.90 -9.41 -1.00
N THR A 162 4.58 -10.21 -2.02
CA THR A 162 3.18 -10.37 -2.41
C THR A 162 2.52 -11.23 -1.34
N LEU A 163 1.81 -10.56 -0.41
CA LEU A 163 1.19 -11.23 0.72
C LEU A 163 0.04 -12.11 0.23
N ARG A 164 -0.79 -11.56 -0.66
CA ARG A 164 -1.89 -12.27 -1.32
C ARG A 164 -1.88 -11.97 -2.80
N ASP A 165 -1.96 -13.03 -3.58
CA ASP A 165 -1.98 -12.95 -5.03
C ASP A 165 -3.38 -13.03 -5.60
N LYS A 166 -3.67 -12.28 -6.66
CA LYS A 166 -4.96 -12.38 -7.34
C LYS A 166 -5.19 -13.84 -7.79
N LYS A 167 -6.36 -14.42 -7.52
CA LYS A 167 -6.71 -15.83 -7.82
C LYS A 167 -5.99 -16.87 -6.97
N GLN A 168 -5.19 -16.47 -5.99
CA GLN A 168 -4.64 -17.40 -5.00
C GLN A 168 -5.78 -18.04 -4.21
N ASP A 169 -5.64 -19.30 -3.82
CA ASP A 169 -6.59 -20.05 -2.99
C ASP A 169 -8.05 -20.06 -3.52
N GLY A 170 -8.22 -19.90 -4.84
CA GLY A 170 -9.53 -19.88 -5.48
C GLY A 170 -10.32 -18.57 -5.31
N ILE A 171 -9.70 -17.53 -4.75
CA ILE A 171 -10.33 -16.23 -4.48
C ILE A 171 -9.96 -15.23 -5.57
N GLU A 172 -10.95 -14.70 -6.30
CA GLU A 172 -10.71 -13.84 -7.46
C GLU A 172 -9.95 -12.56 -7.10
N CYS A 173 -10.22 -11.93 -5.94
CA CYS A 173 -9.54 -10.69 -5.53
C CYS A 173 -9.35 -10.57 -4.01
N TYR A 174 -8.23 -9.98 -3.59
CA TYR A 174 -7.98 -9.57 -2.21
C TYR A 174 -7.97 -8.04 -2.12
N ARG A 175 -8.69 -7.49 -1.14
CA ARG A 175 -8.89 -6.03 -1.03
C ARG A 175 -8.93 -5.56 0.42
N ILE A 176 -8.91 -4.24 0.59
CA ILE A 176 -9.19 -3.54 1.85
C ILE A 176 -8.21 -3.93 2.99
N PRO A 177 -6.91 -3.60 2.84
CA PRO A 177 -5.90 -3.99 3.81
C PRO A 177 -6.08 -3.25 5.14
N GLY A 178 -5.99 -4.01 6.24
CA GLY A 178 -5.70 -3.53 7.59
C GLY A 178 -4.40 -4.12 8.11
N LEU A 179 -3.65 -3.38 8.91
CA LEU A 179 -2.37 -3.83 9.47
C LEU A 179 -2.17 -3.30 10.89
N ALA A 180 -1.82 -4.18 11.82
CA ALA A 180 -1.43 -3.80 13.17
C ALA A 180 -0.25 -4.63 13.69
N THR A 181 0.57 -4.03 14.55
CA THR A 181 1.62 -4.72 15.31
C THR A 181 1.15 -4.97 16.73
N THR A 182 1.23 -6.21 17.22
CA THR A 182 0.87 -6.58 18.59
C THR A 182 1.91 -6.11 19.60
N ASN A 183 1.64 -6.28 20.90
CA ASN A 183 2.60 -5.97 21.96
C ASN A 183 3.86 -6.88 21.90
N LYS A 184 3.77 -8.02 21.22
CA LYS A 184 4.89 -8.96 21.03
C LYS A 184 5.70 -8.67 19.76
N GLY A 185 5.32 -7.66 18.97
CA GLY A 185 5.95 -7.37 17.68
C GLY A 185 5.42 -8.20 16.51
N THR A 186 4.39 -9.02 16.74
CA THR A 186 3.70 -9.79 15.70
C THR A 186 2.92 -8.84 14.80
N LEU A 187 3.00 -9.01 13.49
CA LEU A 187 2.17 -8.31 12.52
C LEU A 187 0.90 -9.13 12.24
N ILE A 188 -0.24 -8.43 12.28
CA ILE A 188 -1.55 -8.95 11.91
C ILE A 188 -2.05 -8.12 10.73
N ALA A 189 -2.16 -8.78 9.57
CA ALA A 189 -2.74 -8.21 8.36
C ALA A 189 -4.14 -8.78 8.16
N VAL A 190 -5.14 -7.93 7.92
CA VAL A 190 -6.52 -8.33 7.61
C VAL A 190 -6.95 -7.77 6.27
N TYR A 191 -7.88 -8.44 5.58
CA TYR A 191 -8.34 -8.05 4.25
C TYR A 191 -9.62 -8.80 3.85
N ASP A 192 -10.31 -8.27 2.85
CA ASP A 192 -11.39 -8.96 2.16
C ASP A 192 -10.83 -10.11 1.31
N ASN A 193 -11.40 -11.30 1.50
CA ASN A 193 -11.35 -12.41 0.55
C ASN A 193 -12.59 -12.33 -0.34
N ARG A 194 -12.48 -11.81 -1.57
CA ARG A 194 -13.63 -11.66 -2.49
C ARG A 194 -13.64 -12.81 -3.50
N TYR A 195 -14.47 -13.82 -3.25
CA TYR A 195 -14.36 -15.12 -3.90
C TYR A 195 -14.67 -15.08 -5.39
N ASN A 196 -15.86 -14.59 -5.79
CA ASN A 196 -16.28 -14.72 -7.19
C ASN A 196 -15.80 -13.57 -8.10
N ASN A 197 -15.53 -12.38 -7.55
CA ASN A 197 -15.11 -11.19 -8.29
C ASN A 197 -14.61 -10.07 -7.36
N CYS A 198 -14.12 -8.96 -7.92
CA CYS A 198 -13.62 -7.82 -7.13
C CYS A 198 -14.73 -6.87 -6.60
N LYS A 199 -16.02 -7.15 -6.77
CA LYS A 199 -17.13 -6.25 -6.37
C LYS A 199 -17.17 -6.06 -4.86
N ASP A 200 -17.62 -4.91 -4.40
CA ASP A 200 -17.94 -4.69 -2.98
C ASP A 200 -19.17 -5.50 -2.56
N LEU A 201 -19.38 -5.65 -1.25
CA LEU A 201 -20.62 -6.20 -0.67
C LEU A 201 -21.84 -5.58 -1.36
N GLN A 202 -22.94 -6.28 -1.65
CA GLN A 202 -23.21 -7.68 -1.37
C GLN A 202 -22.45 -8.63 -2.31
N GLU A 203 -21.76 -9.60 -1.73
CA GLU A 203 -21.08 -10.71 -2.42
C GLU A 203 -20.60 -11.78 -1.41
N ASP A 204 -20.08 -12.90 -1.91
CA ASP A 204 -19.31 -13.88 -1.15
C ASP A 204 -17.94 -13.27 -0.79
N VAL A 205 -17.92 -12.61 0.37
CA VAL A 205 -16.77 -11.90 0.91
C VAL A 205 -16.60 -12.31 2.36
N ASN A 206 -15.39 -12.72 2.71
CA ASN A 206 -15.02 -13.05 4.08
C ASN A 206 -13.82 -12.20 4.53
N VAL A 207 -13.56 -12.16 5.84
CA VAL A 207 -12.36 -11.50 6.38
C VAL A 207 -11.24 -12.51 6.55
N GLY A 208 -10.23 -12.38 5.71
CA GLY A 208 -8.96 -13.11 5.82
C GLY A 208 -7.97 -12.40 6.74
N MET A 209 -7.04 -13.18 7.29
CA MET A 209 -5.95 -12.72 8.13
C MET A 209 -4.64 -13.45 7.80
N SER A 210 -3.54 -12.70 7.71
CA SER A 210 -2.18 -13.21 7.66
C SER A 210 -1.38 -12.73 8.87
N ARG A 211 -0.56 -13.61 9.43
CA ARG A 211 0.24 -13.37 10.65
C ARG A 211 1.73 -13.51 10.37
N SER A 212 2.55 -12.59 10.90
CA SER A 212 4.02 -12.66 10.82
C SER A 212 4.66 -12.35 12.17
N THR A 213 5.68 -13.13 12.53
CA THR A 213 6.42 -12.99 13.81
C THR A 213 7.86 -12.50 13.65
N ASP A 214 8.28 -12.21 12.42
CA ASP A 214 9.64 -11.79 12.07
C ASP A 214 9.70 -10.40 11.41
N GLY A 215 8.68 -9.58 11.68
CA GLY A 215 8.56 -8.23 11.14
C GLY A 215 8.20 -8.20 9.65
N GLY A 216 7.48 -9.23 9.17
CA GLY A 216 6.91 -9.32 7.83
C GLY A 216 7.81 -9.97 6.79
N GLN A 217 8.91 -10.61 7.22
CA GLN A 217 9.85 -11.30 6.34
C GLN A 217 9.26 -12.63 5.84
N THR A 218 8.52 -13.33 6.70
CA THR A 218 7.71 -14.50 6.37
C THR A 218 6.32 -14.38 6.99
N TRP A 219 5.34 -15.07 6.40
CA TRP A 219 3.94 -15.03 6.81
C TRP A 219 3.40 -16.45 6.93
N GLU A 220 2.59 -16.68 7.97
CA GLU A 220 1.85 -17.94 8.14
C GLU A 220 0.79 -18.10 7.05
N PRO A 221 0.30 -19.33 6.80
CA PRO A 221 -0.87 -19.54 5.96
C PRO A 221 -2.04 -18.66 6.39
N MET A 222 -2.78 -18.12 5.41
CA MET A 222 -3.96 -17.30 5.66
C MET A 222 -4.98 -18.07 6.52
N LYS A 223 -5.55 -17.38 7.50
CA LYS A 223 -6.72 -17.82 8.24
C LYS A 223 -7.93 -17.00 7.84
N GLU A 224 -9.09 -17.62 7.78
CA GLU A 224 -10.35 -16.89 7.74
C GLU A 224 -10.80 -16.64 9.19
N ILE A 225 -11.06 -15.38 9.52
CA ILE A 225 -11.37 -14.96 10.90
C ILE A 225 -12.80 -14.44 11.05
N MET A 226 -13.48 -14.16 9.94
CA MET A 226 -14.92 -13.93 9.91
C MET A 226 -15.51 -14.49 8.62
N ASP A 227 -16.41 -15.45 8.77
CA ASP A 227 -17.28 -16.00 7.73
C ASP A 227 -18.64 -16.27 8.38
N LEU A 228 -19.72 -15.77 7.78
CA LEU A 228 -21.07 -15.96 8.29
C LEU A 228 -21.77 -17.16 7.61
N GLY A 229 -21.13 -17.75 6.60
CA GLY A 229 -21.62 -18.91 5.87
C GLY A 229 -23.07 -18.75 5.42
N GLU A 230 -23.85 -19.82 5.57
CA GLU A 230 -25.25 -19.83 5.17
C GLU A 230 -26.22 -19.32 6.26
N TRP A 231 -25.83 -18.30 7.02
CA TRP A 231 -26.67 -17.74 8.08
C TRP A 231 -28.06 -17.37 7.54
N GLY A 232 -29.10 -17.73 8.30
CA GLY A 232 -30.50 -17.53 7.88
C GLY A 232 -30.96 -18.42 6.73
N GLY A 233 -30.18 -19.46 6.35
CA GLY A 233 -30.51 -20.38 5.27
C GLY A 233 -30.34 -19.78 3.87
N LEU A 234 -29.56 -18.71 3.75
CA LEU A 234 -29.23 -18.07 2.47
C LEU A 234 -27.79 -18.40 2.07
N ASP A 235 -27.53 -18.45 0.77
CA ASP A 235 -26.19 -18.66 0.20
C ASP A 235 -25.14 -17.68 0.79
N ASN A 236 -23.88 -18.08 0.89
CA ASN A 236 -22.82 -17.25 1.46
C ASN A 236 -22.66 -15.90 0.73
N ARG A 237 -22.98 -15.87 -0.56
CA ARG A 237 -23.05 -14.65 -1.37
C ARG A 237 -24.02 -13.60 -0.82
N LEU A 238 -24.97 -14.02 -0.01
CA LEU A 238 -25.96 -13.16 0.66
C LEU A 238 -25.62 -12.93 2.14
N ASN A 239 -24.41 -13.28 2.57
CA ASN A 239 -23.91 -13.13 3.94
C ASN A 239 -22.50 -12.53 4.00
N GLY A 240 -22.07 -11.79 2.97
CA GLY A 240 -20.72 -11.23 2.92
C GLY A 240 -20.40 -10.32 4.10
N ILE A 241 -19.16 -10.46 4.60
CA ILE A 241 -18.55 -9.64 5.64
C ILE A 241 -17.19 -9.10 5.18
N GLY A 242 -17.01 -7.79 5.23
CA GLY A 242 -15.83 -7.14 4.67
C GLY A 242 -15.59 -5.72 5.18
N ASP A 243 -14.71 -5.01 4.48
CA ASP A 243 -14.15 -3.72 4.86
C ASP A 243 -13.47 -3.74 6.24
N PRO A 244 -12.53 -4.66 6.52
CA PRO A 244 -12.03 -4.86 7.86
C PRO A 244 -11.15 -3.72 8.38
N ALA A 245 -11.16 -3.54 9.70
CA ALA A 245 -10.18 -2.73 10.42
C ALA A 245 -9.63 -3.48 11.63
N VAL A 246 -8.31 -3.42 11.83
CA VAL A 246 -7.63 -4.12 12.93
C VAL A 246 -7.07 -3.13 13.97
N LEU A 247 -7.23 -3.47 15.25
CA LEU A 247 -6.74 -2.71 16.39
C LEU A 247 -6.08 -3.66 17.37
N VAL A 248 -5.04 -3.19 18.05
CA VAL A 248 -4.48 -3.86 19.23
C VAL A 248 -4.73 -2.96 20.44
N ASP A 249 -5.44 -3.48 21.43
CA ASP A 249 -5.51 -2.88 22.76
C ASP A 249 -4.13 -3.00 23.40
N LYS A 250 -3.40 -1.89 23.48
CA LYS A 250 -2.04 -1.87 24.02
C LYS A 250 -2.00 -2.14 25.52
N THR A 251 -3.12 -1.99 26.23
CA THR A 251 -3.23 -2.24 27.67
C THR A 251 -3.35 -3.74 27.96
N THR A 252 -4.21 -4.44 27.22
CA THR A 252 -4.53 -5.86 27.47
C THR A 252 -3.77 -6.82 26.56
N GLY A 253 -3.32 -6.35 25.40
CA GLY A 253 -2.76 -7.18 24.34
C GLY A 253 -3.81 -7.80 23.41
N THR A 254 -5.10 -7.60 23.68
CA THR A 254 -6.20 -8.11 22.86
C THR A 254 -6.19 -7.47 21.48
N ILE A 255 -6.31 -8.29 20.44
CA ILE A 255 -6.49 -7.84 19.06
C ILE A 255 -7.98 -7.82 18.77
N TRP A 256 -8.48 -6.73 18.19
CA TRP A 256 -9.85 -6.57 17.73
C TRP A 256 -9.85 -6.37 16.21
N VAL A 257 -10.76 -7.05 15.52
CA VAL A 257 -11.04 -6.81 14.09
C VAL A 257 -12.50 -6.47 13.95
N ALA A 258 -12.80 -5.34 13.30
CA ALA A 258 -14.14 -4.89 12.96
C ALA A 258 -14.42 -5.08 11.47
N ALA A 259 -15.65 -5.42 11.10
CA ALA A 259 -16.08 -5.51 9.70
C ALA A 259 -17.60 -5.30 9.56
N LEU A 260 -18.02 -4.98 8.34
CA LEU A 260 -19.42 -4.84 7.95
C LEU A 260 -19.97 -6.15 7.40
N TRP A 261 -20.99 -6.71 8.05
CA TRP A 261 -21.78 -7.83 7.53
C TRP A 261 -23.07 -7.34 6.86
N LEU A 262 -23.40 -7.89 5.69
CA LEU A 262 -24.64 -7.62 4.98
C LEU A 262 -25.43 -8.91 4.71
N HIS A 263 -26.68 -8.96 5.17
CA HIS A 263 -27.50 -10.17 5.09
C HIS A 263 -28.71 -10.00 4.15
N GLY A 264 -28.89 -10.93 3.20
CA GLY A 264 -30.14 -11.11 2.44
C GLY A 264 -30.53 -10.00 1.47
N HIS A 265 -29.68 -9.00 1.28
CA HIS A 265 -29.92 -7.91 0.33
C HIS A 265 -29.71 -8.33 -1.13
N ASP A 266 -30.31 -7.58 -2.05
CA ASP A 266 -30.23 -7.78 -3.50
C ASP A 266 -28.78 -7.92 -3.99
N LYS A 267 -28.46 -9.07 -4.59
CA LYS A 267 -27.13 -9.43 -5.12
C LYS A 267 -26.62 -8.47 -6.20
N ASP A 268 -27.50 -7.72 -6.86
CA ASP A 268 -27.15 -6.80 -7.93
C ASP A 268 -26.90 -5.38 -7.39
N LYS A 269 -27.09 -5.14 -6.08
CA LYS A 269 -26.82 -3.86 -5.41
C LYS A 269 -25.65 -3.97 -4.45
N MET A 270 -24.83 -2.93 -4.40
CA MET A 270 -23.81 -2.81 -3.36
C MET A 270 -24.47 -2.42 -2.01
N ALA A 271 -23.86 -2.79 -0.89
CA ALA A 271 -24.25 -2.48 0.48
C ALA A 271 -24.59 -1.00 0.65
N TRP A 272 -23.77 -0.14 0.05
CA TRP A 272 -23.94 1.31 0.03
C TRP A 272 -25.32 1.77 -0.43
N TRP A 273 -25.96 1.01 -1.33
CA TRP A 273 -27.28 1.30 -1.90
C TRP A 273 -28.37 0.33 -1.42
N ALA A 274 -28.00 -0.85 -0.94
CA ALA A 274 -28.94 -1.91 -0.57
C ALA A 274 -29.41 -1.82 0.88
N SER A 275 -28.54 -1.40 1.79
CA SER A 275 -28.83 -1.26 3.22
C SER A 275 -29.89 -0.19 3.48
N LYS A 276 -30.75 -0.40 4.49
CA LYS A 276 -31.88 0.47 4.84
C LYS A 276 -31.80 0.94 6.29
N PRO A 277 -32.65 1.91 6.70
CA PRO A 277 -32.90 2.17 8.11
C PRO A 277 -33.42 0.92 8.83
N GLY A 278 -33.18 0.84 10.13
CA GLY A 278 -33.48 -0.33 10.95
C GLY A 278 -32.31 -0.73 11.85
N MET A 279 -32.41 -1.89 12.46
CA MET A 279 -31.38 -2.40 13.40
C MET A 279 -31.05 -3.87 13.16
N THR A 280 -31.96 -4.63 12.56
CA THR A 280 -31.79 -6.08 12.39
C THR A 280 -30.99 -6.41 11.12
N PRO A 281 -30.37 -7.60 11.03
CA PRO A 281 -29.62 -8.03 9.84
C PRO A 281 -30.45 -8.06 8.55
N HIS A 282 -31.78 -8.27 8.65
CA HIS A 282 -32.68 -8.26 7.49
C HIS A 282 -32.98 -6.84 6.96
N GLU A 283 -32.68 -5.79 7.74
CA GLU A 283 -32.96 -4.41 7.40
C GLU A 283 -31.70 -3.65 6.97
N THR A 284 -30.61 -3.84 7.71
CA THR A 284 -29.43 -2.98 7.66
C THR A 284 -28.14 -3.76 7.87
N GLY A 285 -27.04 -3.24 7.33
CA GLY A 285 -25.71 -3.76 7.58
C GLY A 285 -25.36 -3.79 9.08
N GLN A 286 -24.64 -4.82 9.51
CA GLN A 286 -24.31 -5.07 10.90
C GLN A 286 -22.81 -4.83 11.12
N LEU A 287 -22.47 -4.08 12.17
CA LEU A 287 -21.10 -3.91 12.59
C LEU A 287 -20.69 -5.05 13.52
N MET A 288 -19.79 -5.89 13.03
CA MET A 288 -19.34 -7.12 13.68
C MET A 288 -17.90 -6.96 14.15
N LEU A 289 -17.57 -7.60 15.27
CA LEU A 289 -16.22 -7.71 15.80
C LEU A 289 -15.81 -9.18 15.99
N VAL A 290 -14.52 -9.48 15.87
CA VAL A 290 -13.90 -10.66 16.49
C VAL A 290 -12.69 -10.21 17.29
N LYS A 291 -12.31 -11.00 18.29
CA LYS A 291 -11.10 -10.75 19.08
C LYS A 291 -10.18 -11.95 19.17
N SER A 292 -8.90 -11.67 19.38
CA SER A 292 -7.89 -12.66 19.74
C SER A 292 -7.15 -12.21 20.99
N GLU A 293 -7.02 -13.13 21.95
CA GLU A 293 -6.34 -12.91 23.24
C GLU A 293 -5.02 -13.69 23.33
N ASP A 294 -4.64 -14.37 22.24
CA ASP A 294 -3.46 -15.23 22.14
C ASP A 294 -2.52 -14.82 20.99
N ASP A 295 -2.45 -13.52 20.71
CA ASP A 295 -1.56 -12.94 19.70
C ASP A 295 -1.88 -13.34 18.25
N GLY A 296 -3.17 -13.51 17.95
CA GLY A 296 -3.69 -13.78 16.60
C GLY A 296 -3.69 -15.25 16.22
N ILE A 297 -3.56 -16.16 17.20
CA ILE A 297 -3.51 -17.60 16.94
C ILE A 297 -4.94 -18.14 16.79
N THR A 298 -5.83 -17.83 17.74
CA THR A 298 -7.25 -18.16 17.71
C THR A 298 -8.11 -16.90 17.81
N TRP A 299 -9.37 -17.02 17.38
CA TRP A 299 -10.32 -15.91 17.28
C TRP A 299 -11.65 -16.32 17.90
N SER A 300 -12.34 -15.36 18.51
CA SER A 300 -13.68 -15.55 19.05
C SER A 300 -14.73 -15.73 17.96
N GLU A 301 -15.91 -16.22 18.35
CA GLU A 301 -17.13 -16.04 17.56
C GLU A 301 -17.42 -14.55 17.29
N PRO A 302 -18.15 -14.21 16.21
CA PRO A 302 -18.54 -12.84 15.90
C PRO A 302 -19.40 -12.18 16.99
N ILE A 303 -19.06 -10.93 17.32
CA ILE A 303 -19.72 -10.08 18.31
C ILE A 303 -20.41 -8.94 17.56
N ASN A 304 -21.73 -8.86 17.63
CA ASN A 304 -22.49 -7.79 16.99
C ASN A 304 -22.62 -6.57 17.93
N ILE A 305 -22.10 -5.42 17.51
CA ILE A 305 -22.16 -4.16 18.28
C ILE A 305 -23.15 -3.14 17.70
N THR A 306 -23.89 -3.50 16.65
CA THR A 306 -24.80 -2.58 15.92
C THR A 306 -25.78 -1.88 16.87
N ALA A 307 -26.41 -2.63 17.77
CA ALA A 307 -27.38 -2.08 18.73
C ALA A 307 -26.76 -1.11 19.76
N GLN A 308 -25.43 -1.12 19.95
CA GLN A 308 -24.73 -0.23 20.86
C GLN A 308 -24.36 1.11 20.19
N THR A 309 -24.15 1.10 18.88
CA THR A 309 -23.47 2.20 18.17
C THR A 309 -24.30 2.86 17.07
N LYS A 310 -25.25 2.16 16.46
CA LYS A 310 -25.98 2.63 15.28
C LYS A 310 -27.26 3.39 15.66
N ASP A 311 -27.53 4.51 14.99
CA ASP A 311 -28.87 5.13 15.00
C ASP A 311 -29.81 4.35 14.03
N PRO A 312 -31.03 3.95 14.46
CA PRO A 312 -31.98 3.24 13.60
C PRO A 312 -32.38 4.00 12.34
N LYS A 313 -32.28 5.34 12.32
CA LYS A 313 -32.59 6.16 11.12
C LYS A 313 -31.52 6.07 10.04
N TRP A 314 -30.29 5.72 10.41
CA TRP A 314 -29.19 5.62 9.44
C TRP A 314 -29.40 4.45 8.50
N TYR A 315 -29.12 4.67 7.22
CA TYR A 315 -29.23 3.64 6.18
C TYR A 315 -28.11 2.61 6.28
N LEU A 316 -26.92 3.02 6.71
CA LEU A 316 -25.75 2.17 6.80
C LEU A 316 -24.80 2.75 7.86
N PHE A 317 -24.17 1.90 8.66
CA PHE A 317 -23.19 2.29 9.66
C PHE A 317 -22.16 1.19 9.86
N PHE A 318 -20.88 1.53 9.79
CA PHE A 318 -19.78 0.57 9.93
C PHE A 318 -18.45 1.27 10.20
N ASN A 319 -17.40 0.50 10.45
CA ASN A 319 -16.04 1.00 10.64
C ASN A 319 -15.49 1.68 9.37
N GLY A 320 -14.48 2.52 9.56
CA GLY A 320 -13.57 2.91 8.49
C GLY A 320 -12.55 1.77 8.30
N PRO A 321 -12.28 1.30 7.07
CA PRO A 321 -11.33 0.22 6.84
C PRO A 321 -9.89 0.63 7.21
N GLY A 322 -9.04 -0.35 7.52
CA GLY A 322 -7.63 -0.15 7.83
C GLY A 322 -7.28 -0.51 9.27
N SER A 323 -7.01 0.49 10.11
CA SER A 323 -6.60 0.27 11.50
C SER A 323 -7.35 1.14 12.52
N GLY A 324 -7.37 0.69 13.76
CA GLY A 324 -7.75 1.49 14.93
C GLY A 324 -6.54 1.80 15.83
N ILE A 325 -6.76 2.55 16.91
CA ILE A 325 -5.72 2.96 17.86
C ILE A 325 -6.09 2.67 19.32
N THR A 326 -5.07 2.46 20.14
CA THR A 326 -5.18 2.65 21.61
C THR A 326 -4.69 4.04 21.95
N LEU A 327 -5.50 4.82 22.66
CA LEU A 327 -5.12 6.14 23.18
C LEU A 327 -4.17 5.99 24.38
N ASN A 328 -3.46 7.06 24.70
CA ASN A 328 -2.56 7.10 25.86
C ASN A 328 -3.23 6.77 27.20
N ASP A 329 -4.55 6.97 27.32
CA ASP A 329 -5.34 6.67 28.51
C ASP A 329 -5.96 5.26 28.50
N GLY A 330 -5.58 4.42 27.53
CA GLY A 330 -5.99 3.03 27.42
C GLY A 330 -7.31 2.78 26.66
N LYS A 331 -8.04 3.83 26.27
CA LYS A 331 -9.25 3.67 25.45
C LYS A 331 -8.89 3.18 24.05
N ILE A 332 -9.73 2.31 23.50
CA ILE A 332 -9.56 1.78 22.15
C ILE A 332 -10.57 2.42 21.20
N MET A 333 -10.17 2.63 19.94
CA MET A 333 -10.95 3.41 19.00
C MET A 333 -10.75 2.96 17.56
N PHE A 334 -11.85 2.90 16.81
CA PHE A 334 -11.84 2.82 15.35
C PHE A 334 -12.42 4.10 14.77
N ALA A 335 -11.95 4.48 13.59
CA ALA A 335 -12.75 5.35 12.72
C ALA A 335 -14.02 4.59 12.30
N ALA A 336 -15.09 5.32 12.03
CA ALA A 336 -16.35 4.78 11.56
C ALA A 336 -17.02 5.74 10.57
N GLN A 337 -18.11 5.30 9.96
CA GLN A 337 -18.90 6.08 9.03
C GLN A 337 -20.37 5.69 9.08
N TYR A 338 -21.25 6.65 8.82
CA TYR A 338 -22.67 6.40 8.62
C TYR A 338 -23.22 7.12 7.41
N LYS A 339 -24.32 6.60 6.88
CA LYS A 339 -25.19 7.27 5.91
C LYS A 339 -26.50 7.64 6.59
N ASP A 340 -26.76 8.93 6.76
CA ASP A 340 -27.88 9.45 7.57
C ASP A 340 -29.27 9.21 6.92
N GLU A 341 -30.34 9.69 7.56
CA GLU A 341 -31.72 9.56 7.03
C GLU A 341 -31.94 10.21 5.66
N ASN A 342 -31.09 11.18 5.28
CA ASN A 342 -31.12 11.86 4.00
C ASN A 342 -30.13 11.24 3.00
N GLN A 343 -29.56 10.09 3.35
CA GLN A 343 -28.54 9.39 2.62
C GLN A 343 -27.22 10.16 2.42
N VAL A 344 -26.93 11.13 3.28
CA VAL A 344 -25.67 11.86 3.29
C VAL A 344 -24.66 11.09 4.15
N PRO A 345 -23.45 10.81 3.64
CA PRO A 345 -22.46 10.08 4.41
C PRO A 345 -21.65 11.02 5.30
N HIS A 346 -21.26 10.52 6.48
CA HIS A 346 -20.41 11.22 7.44
C HIS A 346 -19.38 10.25 8.01
N SER A 347 -18.12 10.66 8.05
CA SER A 347 -17.11 10.01 8.87
C SER A 347 -17.33 10.38 10.35
N THR A 348 -17.08 9.42 11.23
CA THR A 348 -17.15 9.51 12.69
C THR A 348 -16.10 8.58 13.31
N LEU A 349 -16.25 8.25 14.59
CA LEU A 349 -15.46 7.27 15.30
C LEU A 349 -16.35 6.42 16.21
N ILE A 350 -15.87 5.25 16.58
CA ILE A 350 -16.37 4.47 17.71
C ILE A 350 -15.25 4.24 18.71
N TYR A 351 -15.59 4.18 20.00
CA TYR A 351 -14.61 3.92 21.04
C TYR A 351 -15.19 3.04 22.14
N SER A 352 -14.28 2.44 22.90
CA SER A 352 -14.57 1.72 24.13
C SER A 352 -13.60 2.15 25.22
N ASP A 353 -14.11 2.39 26.41
CA ASP A 353 -13.35 2.71 27.61
C ASP A 353 -13.30 1.57 28.64
N ASP A 354 -13.82 0.39 28.27
CA ASP A 354 -13.88 -0.82 29.08
C ASP A 354 -13.26 -2.05 28.38
N HIS A 355 -12.27 -1.78 27.51
CA HIS A 355 -11.51 -2.79 26.76
C HIS A 355 -12.36 -3.64 25.81
N GLY A 356 -13.35 -3.02 25.16
CA GLY A 356 -14.16 -3.58 24.08
C GLY A 356 -15.43 -4.30 24.55
N LYS A 357 -15.84 -4.16 25.81
CA LYS A 357 -17.09 -4.76 26.32
C LYS A 357 -18.31 -3.95 25.87
N THR A 358 -18.21 -2.63 25.93
CA THR A 358 -19.20 -1.68 25.42
C THR A 358 -18.57 -0.69 24.46
N TRP A 359 -19.34 -0.26 23.46
CA TRP A 359 -18.91 0.64 22.41
C TRP A 359 -19.84 1.85 22.29
N HIS A 360 -19.24 3.00 22.01
CA HIS A 360 -19.93 4.28 21.85
C HIS A 360 -19.58 4.90 20.51
N CYS A 361 -20.54 5.60 19.91
CA CYS A 361 -20.36 6.30 18.64
C CYS A 361 -20.29 7.83 18.84
N GLY A 362 -19.40 8.49 18.11
CA GLY A 362 -19.35 9.95 18.00
C GLY A 362 -20.39 10.51 17.02
N THR A 363 -20.54 11.84 17.00
CA THR A 363 -21.28 12.57 15.96
C THR A 363 -20.48 12.64 14.66
N GLY A 364 -21.14 12.93 13.54
CA GLY A 364 -20.48 13.11 12.25
C GLY A 364 -19.51 14.28 12.25
N ALA A 365 -18.24 14.01 11.94
CA ALA A 365 -17.19 15.03 11.89
C ALA A 365 -17.39 16.01 10.73
N LYS A 366 -17.87 15.50 9.58
CA LYS A 366 -18.15 16.29 8.38
C LYS A 366 -19.08 15.54 7.43
N SER A 367 -20.01 16.25 6.81
CA SER A 367 -20.87 15.67 5.77
C SER A 367 -20.12 15.41 4.46
N HIS A 368 -20.64 14.47 3.67
CA HIS A 368 -20.08 14.00 2.41
C HIS A 368 -18.65 13.45 2.56
N THR A 369 -18.41 12.79 3.70
CA THR A 369 -17.17 12.04 3.98
C THR A 369 -17.49 10.59 4.33
N THR A 370 -16.55 9.69 4.06
CA THR A 370 -16.76 8.24 4.14
C THR A 370 -15.65 7.58 4.97
N GLU A 371 -14.71 6.91 4.32
CA GLU A 371 -13.62 6.17 4.96
C GLU A 371 -12.66 7.12 5.68
N ALA A 372 -12.30 6.78 6.90
CA ALA A 372 -11.38 7.58 7.69
C ALA A 372 -10.40 6.71 8.48
N GLN A 373 -9.33 7.36 8.93
CA GLN A 373 -8.39 6.81 9.89
C GLN A 373 -8.16 7.83 11.00
N VAL A 374 -7.81 7.33 12.19
CA VAL A 374 -7.77 8.10 13.43
C VAL A 374 -6.39 8.05 14.06
N VAL A 375 -5.94 9.17 14.64
CA VAL A 375 -4.66 9.26 15.35
C VAL A 375 -4.75 10.23 16.54
N GLN A 376 -4.03 9.95 17.62
CA GLN A 376 -3.88 10.89 18.73
C GLN A 376 -2.70 11.83 18.50
N LEU A 377 -2.94 13.14 18.58
CA LEU A 377 -1.93 14.18 18.44
C LEU A 377 -1.13 14.39 19.72
N SER A 378 -0.03 15.15 19.64
CA SER A 378 0.86 15.39 20.79
C SER A 378 0.19 16.20 21.91
N ASP A 379 -0.83 16.98 21.59
CA ASP A 379 -1.62 17.78 22.54
C ASP A 379 -2.81 17.00 23.15
N GLY A 380 -2.86 15.68 22.91
CA GLY A 380 -3.88 14.76 23.39
C GLY A 380 -5.19 14.79 22.59
N SER A 381 -5.36 15.73 21.64
CA SER A 381 -6.54 15.73 20.76
C SER A 381 -6.51 14.55 19.78
N ILE A 382 -7.70 14.19 19.29
CA ILE A 382 -7.90 13.08 18.38
C ILE A 382 -8.19 13.64 17.00
N MET A 383 -7.36 13.29 16.01
CA MET A 383 -7.52 13.70 14.62
C MET A 383 -8.20 12.59 13.83
N LEU A 384 -9.20 12.97 13.04
CA LEU A 384 -9.83 12.12 12.02
C LEU A 384 -9.45 12.62 10.62
N ASN A 385 -8.83 11.76 9.82
CA ASN A 385 -8.44 12.04 8.43
C ASN A 385 -9.37 11.29 7.47
N MET A 386 -10.15 12.02 6.69
CA MET A 386 -11.36 11.53 6.04
C MET A 386 -11.27 11.62 4.51
N ARG A 387 -11.72 10.56 3.84
CA ARG A 387 -12.04 10.53 2.41
C ARG A 387 -13.23 11.43 2.16
N ASP A 388 -13.12 12.29 1.15
CA ASP A 388 -14.16 13.29 0.87
C ASP A 388 -14.76 13.09 -0.54
N ASP A 389 -16.09 12.99 -0.61
CA ASP A 389 -16.81 12.72 -1.85
C ASP A 389 -16.85 13.92 -2.79
N ARG A 390 -16.50 15.12 -2.32
CA ARG A 390 -16.29 16.31 -3.16
C ARG A 390 -15.09 16.16 -4.10
N ASN A 391 -14.28 15.11 -3.94
CA ASN A 391 -13.17 14.79 -4.85
C ASN A 391 -13.61 13.99 -6.09
N ARG A 392 -14.84 13.47 -6.13
CA ARG A 392 -15.36 12.72 -7.28
C ARG A 392 -15.52 13.65 -8.49
N GLN A 393 -15.41 13.12 -9.70
CA GLN A 393 -15.55 13.94 -10.93
C GLN A 393 -17.01 14.31 -11.24
N ASN A 394 -17.96 13.42 -10.90
CA ASN A 394 -19.39 13.56 -11.25
C ASN A 394 -20.25 13.60 -9.99
N TYR A 395 -19.92 14.46 -9.03
CA TYR A 395 -20.70 14.65 -7.81
C TYR A 395 -21.21 16.08 -7.72
N THR A 396 -22.43 16.27 -7.20
CA THR A 396 -23.08 17.58 -7.16
C THR A 396 -22.28 18.62 -6.36
N LEU A 397 -21.48 18.18 -5.40
CA LEU A 397 -20.62 19.02 -4.57
C LEU A 397 -19.15 18.97 -4.96
N SER A 398 -18.82 18.47 -6.15
CA SER A 398 -17.44 18.41 -6.63
C SER A 398 -16.79 19.79 -6.68
N ASP A 399 -15.54 19.87 -6.23
CA ASP A 399 -14.74 21.09 -6.26
C ASP A 399 -13.31 20.82 -6.79
N ALA A 400 -12.50 21.87 -6.91
CA ALA A 400 -11.14 21.78 -7.44
C ALA A 400 -10.05 21.55 -6.37
N PHE A 401 -10.39 21.44 -5.08
CA PHE A 401 -9.42 21.36 -3.99
C PHE A 401 -8.76 19.97 -3.89
N HIS A 402 -9.46 18.90 -4.28
CA HIS A 402 -8.95 17.54 -4.36
C HIS A 402 -8.10 17.07 -3.16
N GLY A 403 -8.65 17.06 -1.94
CA GLY A 403 -7.87 16.69 -0.75
C GLY A 403 -8.65 16.04 0.41
N ARG A 404 -7.91 15.46 1.36
CA ARG A 404 -8.47 14.86 2.58
C ARG A 404 -9.18 15.91 3.43
N SER A 405 -10.35 15.59 3.96
CA SER A 405 -10.96 16.38 5.03
C SER A 405 -10.33 15.99 6.36
N VAL A 406 -10.08 16.96 7.24
CA VAL A 406 -9.39 16.70 8.52
C VAL A 406 -10.10 17.47 9.64
N ALA A 407 -10.46 16.78 10.71
CA ALA A 407 -11.09 17.37 11.89
C ALA A 407 -10.45 16.82 13.17
N VAL A 408 -10.54 17.59 14.25
CA VAL A 408 -10.03 17.22 15.57
C VAL A 408 -11.13 17.29 16.61
N THR A 409 -11.05 16.40 17.61
CA THR A 409 -11.95 16.35 18.76
C THR A 409 -11.16 16.16 20.06
N ARG A 410 -11.73 16.62 21.18
CA ARG A 410 -11.20 16.42 22.54
C ARG A 410 -12.20 15.73 23.46
N ASP A 411 -13.36 15.37 22.94
CA ASP A 411 -14.51 14.84 23.69
C ASP A 411 -15.05 13.56 23.05
N PHE A 412 -14.15 12.80 22.41
CA PHE A 412 -14.43 11.51 21.76
C PHE A 412 -15.52 11.62 20.68
N GLY A 413 -15.46 12.70 19.89
CA GLY A 413 -16.33 12.91 18.74
C GLY A 413 -17.71 13.47 19.09
N LYS A 414 -17.92 14.03 20.29
CA LYS A 414 -19.16 14.77 20.58
C LYS A 414 -19.16 16.10 19.84
N THR A 415 -18.03 16.79 19.78
CA THR A 415 -17.80 18.00 19.00
C THR A 415 -16.53 17.89 18.16
N TRP A 416 -16.53 18.61 17.03
CA TRP A 416 -15.45 18.58 16.05
C TRP A 416 -15.02 19.99 15.67
N THR A 417 -13.72 20.20 15.56
CA THR A 417 -13.10 21.42 15.02
C THR A 417 -12.40 21.07 13.73
N GLU A 418 -12.67 21.79 12.64
CA GLU A 418 -11.96 21.58 11.38
C GLU A 418 -10.48 21.94 11.53
N HIS A 419 -9.61 21.04 11.08
CA HIS A 419 -8.17 21.28 11.10
C HIS A 419 -7.76 22.22 9.97
N SER A 420 -6.78 23.09 10.20
CA SER A 420 -6.34 24.15 9.26
C SER A 420 -5.96 23.63 7.86
N THR A 421 -5.49 22.38 7.79
CA THR A 421 -5.05 21.68 6.58
C THR A 421 -6.13 20.88 5.85
N SER A 422 -7.34 20.81 6.41
CA SER A 422 -8.51 20.17 5.80
C SER A 422 -8.73 20.69 4.39
N ARG A 423 -8.93 19.78 3.43
CA ARG A 423 -9.12 20.05 2.00
C ARG A 423 -7.96 20.78 1.32
N LYS A 424 -6.76 20.81 1.92
CA LYS A 424 -5.62 21.59 1.39
C LYS A 424 -4.32 20.81 1.28
N ALA A 425 -3.86 20.18 2.37
CA ALA A 425 -2.47 19.71 2.43
C ALA A 425 -2.25 18.31 1.81
N LEU A 426 -3.27 17.45 1.84
CA LEU A 426 -3.15 16.05 1.45
C LEU A 426 -4.06 15.75 0.27
N THR A 427 -3.50 15.74 -0.94
CA THR A 427 -4.21 15.42 -2.18
C THR A 427 -4.71 13.98 -2.20
N GLU A 428 -5.90 13.73 -2.76
CA GLU A 428 -6.43 12.36 -2.96
C GLU A 428 -7.41 12.23 -4.14
N PRO A 429 -7.61 11.01 -4.68
CA PRO A 429 -8.54 10.73 -5.78
C PRO A 429 -9.88 10.13 -5.30
N ASN A 430 -10.39 10.55 -4.12
CA ASN A 430 -11.51 9.92 -3.41
C ASN A 430 -11.23 8.42 -3.09
N CYS A 431 -10.26 8.16 -2.22
CA CYS A 431 -9.78 6.80 -1.88
C CYS A 431 -9.55 6.65 -0.36
N MET A 432 -9.33 5.46 0.15
CA MET A 432 -8.89 5.26 1.53
C MET A 432 -7.47 5.81 1.71
N ALA A 433 -7.13 6.26 2.92
CA ALA A 433 -5.76 6.61 3.27
C ALA A 433 -5.42 6.15 4.69
N SER A 434 -4.19 5.69 4.90
CA SER A 434 -3.64 5.33 6.21
C SER A 434 -3.07 6.56 6.91
N ILE A 435 -3.27 6.67 8.22
CA ILE A 435 -2.48 7.58 9.08
C ILE A 435 -2.14 6.90 10.40
N ILE A 436 -0.88 6.99 10.83
CA ILE A 436 -0.40 6.47 12.12
C ILE A 436 0.51 7.49 12.80
N SER A 437 0.78 7.31 14.10
CA SER A 437 1.77 8.11 14.82
C SER A 437 2.90 7.27 15.40
N LEU A 438 4.06 7.90 15.55
CA LEU A 438 5.23 7.39 16.26
C LEU A 438 5.77 8.48 17.18
N ASP A 439 5.95 8.17 18.46
CA ASP A 439 6.71 9.00 19.37
C ASP A 439 8.18 8.56 19.34
N LYS A 440 9.08 9.47 18.93
CA LYS A 440 10.52 9.22 18.85
C LYS A 440 11.29 10.44 19.33
N ASN A 441 12.25 10.23 20.23
CA ASN A 441 13.08 11.29 20.81
C ASN A 441 12.26 12.46 21.41
N GLY A 442 11.15 12.15 22.08
CA GLY A 442 10.26 13.16 22.69
C GLY A 442 9.42 13.96 21.69
N LYS A 443 9.42 13.59 20.41
CA LYS A 443 8.63 14.23 19.35
C LYS A 443 7.65 13.23 18.73
N LYS A 444 6.42 13.67 18.48
CA LYS A 444 5.42 12.89 17.76
C LYS A 444 5.51 13.16 16.25
N TYR A 445 5.58 12.08 15.48
CA TYR A 445 5.54 12.10 14.03
C TYR A 445 4.25 11.45 13.54
N LEU A 446 3.64 12.00 12.50
CA LEU A 446 2.53 11.40 11.78
C LEU A 446 3.02 10.89 10.43
N PHE A 447 2.70 9.64 10.11
CA PHE A 447 2.93 9.04 8.81
C PHE A 447 1.60 8.87 8.11
N PHE A 448 1.49 9.33 6.87
CA PHE A 448 0.29 9.25 6.05
C PHE A 448 0.59 8.51 4.75
N SER A 449 -0.30 7.61 4.31
CA SER A 449 -0.16 6.94 3.02
C SER A 449 -1.45 6.89 2.21
N ASN A 450 -1.34 7.25 0.92
CA ASN A 450 -2.41 7.17 -0.06
C ASN A 450 -1.85 7.23 -1.50
N PRO A 451 -2.70 7.04 -2.53
CA PRO A 451 -2.40 7.46 -3.89
C PRO A 451 -2.27 8.98 -3.94
N ALA A 452 -1.05 9.49 -4.16
CA ALA A 452 -0.74 10.92 -4.11
C ALA A 452 -1.06 11.63 -5.43
N ASP A 453 -2.31 11.49 -5.89
CA ASP A 453 -2.83 12.09 -7.12
C ASP A 453 -4.28 12.55 -6.90
N ALA A 454 -4.70 13.62 -7.59
CA ALA A 454 -6.02 14.22 -7.42
C ALA A 454 -7.15 13.44 -8.10
N LYS A 455 -6.84 12.56 -9.05
CA LYS A 455 -7.82 11.96 -9.97
C LYS A 455 -7.71 10.46 -10.10
N LYS A 456 -6.50 9.90 -9.98
CA LYS A 456 -6.23 8.48 -10.23
C LYS A 456 -5.63 7.81 -9.01
N ARG A 457 -5.85 6.51 -8.87
CA ARG A 457 -5.25 5.69 -7.81
C ARG A 457 -3.85 5.23 -8.22
N VAL A 458 -2.96 6.20 -8.38
CA VAL A 458 -1.55 6.06 -8.80
C VAL A 458 -0.63 6.70 -7.77
N ASN A 459 0.68 6.44 -7.88
CA ASN A 459 1.69 7.05 -7.01
C ASN A 459 1.41 6.82 -5.50
N MET A 460 1.21 5.57 -5.08
CA MET A 460 1.12 5.22 -3.66
C MET A 460 2.36 5.75 -2.93
N THR A 461 2.15 6.63 -1.95
CA THR A 461 3.22 7.41 -1.32
C THR A 461 3.04 7.47 0.18
N ILE A 462 4.15 7.46 0.93
CA ILE A 462 4.19 7.82 2.35
C ILE A 462 4.66 9.27 2.48
N LYS A 463 3.94 10.08 3.26
CA LYS A 463 4.29 11.45 3.66
C LYS A 463 4.40 11.53 5.18
N VAL A 464 5.21 12.46 5.68
CA VAL A 464 5.47 12.60 7.12
C VAL A 464 5.27 14.03 7.58
N SER A 465 4.64 14.17 8.75
CA SER A 465 4.51 15.44 9.46
C SER A 465 5.12 15.31 10.85
N ASP A 466 5.77 16.37 11.31
CA ASP A 466 6.39 16.48 12.63
C ASP A 466 5.83 17.67 13.44
N ASP A 467 4.68 18.21 13.00
CA ASP A 467 4.01 19.38 13.57
C ASP A 467 2.49 19.17 13.68
N ASN A 468 2.08 17.98 14.12
CA ASN A 468 0.67 17.58 14.30
C ASN A 468 -0.17 17.66 13.01
N GLY A 469 0.45 17.44 11.84
CA GLY A 469 -0.26 17.41 10.55
C GLY A 469 -0.48 18.80 9.93
N ASN A 470 0.25 19.83 10.39
CA ASN A 470 0.19 21.18 9.83
C ASN A 470 1.00 21.30 8.53
N THR A 471 2.11 20.58 8.39
CA THR A 471 2.92 20.51 7.16
C THR A 471 3.31 19.08 6.81
N TRP A 472 3.40 18.81 5.50
CA TRP A 472 3.63 17.46 4.94
C TRP A 472 4.69 17.43 3.82
N ASP A 473 5.32 18.58 3.56
CA ASP A 473 6.28 18.83 2.48
C ASP A 473 7.69 19.19 3.01
N LYS A 474 7.85 19.33 4.34
CA LYS A 474 9.14 19.62 4.98
C LYS A 474 10.04 18.39 5.14
N LEU A 475 9.45 17.21 5.21
CA LEU A 475 10.16 15.94 5.36
C LEU A 475 10.13 15.13 4.07
N PRO A 476 11.08 14.20 3.85
CA PRO A 476 11.07 13.31 2.69
C PRO A 476 9.73 12.59 2.55
N ALA A 477 9.23 12.52 1.32
CA ALA A 477 8.15 11.62 0.94
C ALA A 477 8.74 10.40 0.22
N LEU A 478 8.05 9.26 0.30
CA LEU A 478 8.49 8.02 -0.31
C LEU A 478 7.39 7.44 -1.20
N LYS A 479 7.60 7.45 -2.51
CA LYS A 479 6.75 6.71 -3.45
C LYS A 479 7.12 5.23 -3.42
N LEU A 480 6.10 4.38 -3.33
CA LEU A 480 6.24 2.93 -3.22
C LEU A 480 5.79 2.21 -4.49
N TYR A 481 4.77 2.76 -5.17
CA TYR A 481 4.12 2.12 -6.31
C TYR A 481 3.57 3.20 -7.24
N GLU A 482 4.18 3.35 -8.42
CA GLU A 482 3.79 4.39 -9.39
C GLU A 482 2.54 4.04 -10.21
N ASN A 483 2.30 2.74 -10.47
CA ASN A 483 1.23 2.28 -11.35
C ASN A 483 -0.16 2.48 -10.75
N GLU A 484 -1.17 2.39 -11.60
CA GLU A 484 -2.57 2.38 -11.16
C GLU A 484 -2.91 1.05 -10.48
N GLY A 485 -3.69 1.14 -9.40
CA GLY A 485 -4.19 -0.01 -8.64
C GLY A 485 -5.51 0.31 -7.96
N PHE A 486 -5.90 -0.51 -7.00
CA PHE A 486 -7.09 -0.27 -6.19
C PHE A 486 -6.85 0.76 -5.07
N GLY A 487 -5.60 0.97 -4.67
CA GLY A 487 -5.15 2.19 -4.00
C GLY A 487 -5.34 2.28 -2.49
N TYR A 488 -5.87 1.26 -1.81
CA TYR A 488 -5.96 1.28 -0.34
C TYR A 488 -4.61 0.89 0.25
N SER A 489 -4.33 1.40 1.45
CA SER A 489 -3.11 1.07 2.19
C SER A 489 -3.36 1.12 3.70
N CYS A 490 -2.59 0.37 4.47
CA CYS A 490 -2.59 0.45 5.92
C CYS A 490 -1.16 0.25 6.45
N MET A 491 -0.74 1.15 7.34
CA MET A 491 0.58 1.13 7.96
C MET A 491 0.49 0.71 9.42
N SER A 492 1.59 0.14 9.93
CA SER A 492 1.79 -0.04 11.37
C SER A 492 3.26 0.18 11.74
N ILE A 493 3.51 0.61 12.98
CA ILE A 493 4.86 0.67 13.53
C ILE A 493 5.28 -0.75 13.92
N ILE A 494 6.25 -1.34 13.22
CA ILE A 494 6.82 -2.65 13.60
C ILE A 494 7.61 -2.46 14.90
N ASP A 495 8.47 -1.44 14.91
CA ASP A 495 9.25 -0.98 16.06
C ASP A 495 9.74 0.47 15.82
N ASN A 496 10.57 1.02 16.72
CA ASN A 496 11.10 2.39 16.60
C ASN A 496 12.03 2.64 15.39
N LYS A 497 12.35 1.59 14.62
CA LYS A 497 13.22 1.63 13.45
C LYS A 497 12.45 1.36 12.16
N TYR A 498 11.32 0.65 12.18
CA TYR A 498 10.64 0.20 10.98
C TYR A 498 9.13 0.43 10.99
N ILE A 499 8.62 0.85 9.83
CA ILE A 499 7.20 0.88 9.48
C ILE A 499 6.92 -0.31 8.58
N GLY A 500 5.86 -1.05 8.87
CA GLY A 500 5.25 -1.99 7.93
C GLY A 500 4.14 -1.30 7.16
N ILE A 501 4.02 -1.56 5.87
CA ILE A 501 2.90 -1.09 5.06
C ILE A 501 2.36 -2.24 4.20
N LEU A 502 1.03 -2.39 4.21
CA LEU A 502 0.28 -3.28 3.34
C LEU A 502 -0.58 -2.43 2.41
N TYR A 503 -0.53 -2.66 1.11
CA TYR A 503 -1.30 -1.88 0.14
C TYR A 503 -1.73 -2.68 -1.08
N GLU A 504 -2.72 -2.16 -1.79
CA GLU A 504 -3.32 -2.84 -2.93
C GLU A 504 -2.60 -2.52 -4.25
N GLY A 505 -2.26 -3.58 -4.99
CA GLY A 505 -2.01 -3.51 -6.42
C GLY A 505 -3.33 -3.56 -7.20
N ALA A 506 -3.44 -4.46 -8.17
CA ALA A 506 -4.62 -4.63 -9.03
C ALA A 506 -5.42 -5.89 -8.66
N GLY A 507 -5.77 -6.00 -7.38
CA GLY A 507 -6.46 -7.16 -6.79
C GLY A 507 -5.56 -8.12 -5.99
N ASP A 508 -4.28 -7.76 -5.86
CA ASP A 508 -3.28 -8.36 -4.99
C ASP A 508 -2.88 -7.41 -3.84
N LEU A 509 -2.29 -7.97 -2.79
CA LEU A 509 -1.81 -7.24 -1.62
C LEU A 509 -0.29 -7.34 -1.51
N ILE A 510 0.36 -6.20 -1.33
CA ILE A 510 1.82 -6.09 -1.27
C ILE A 510 2.23 -5.54 0.10
N PHE A 511 3.15 -6.24 0.76
CA PHE A 511 3.76 -5.80 2.01
C PHE A 511 5.18 -5.28 1.77
N GLN A 512 5.54 -4.16 2.42
CA GLN A 512 6.90 -3.64 2.48
C GLN A 512 7.29 -3.23 3.90
N LYS A 513 8.59 -3.34 4.20
CA LYS A 513 9.21 -2.90 5.45
C LYS A 513 10.10 -1.69 5.18
N ILE A 514 9.79 -0.56 5.81
CA ILE A 514 10.43 0.73 5.54
C ILE A 514 11.18 1.23 6.77
N PRO A 515 12.49 1.53 6.68
CA PRO A 515 13.21 2.20 7.75
C PRO A 515 12.67 3.60 8.02
N VAL A 516 12.39 3.89 9.29
CA VAL A 516 11.97 5.21 9.79
C VAL A 516 13.02 6.29 9.48
N GLU A 517 14.30 5.91 9.46
CA GLU A 517 15.41 6.84 9.20
C GLU A 517 15.43 7.42 7.77
N GLU A 518 14.67 6.84 6.83
CA GLU A 518 14.51 7.42 5.50
C GLU A 518 13.66 8.69 5.50
N PHE A 519 12.87 8.90 6.56
CA PHE A 519 12.03 10.07 6.73
C PHE A 519 12.60 11.05 7.75
N ILE A 520 13.11 10.53 8.87
CA ILE A 520 13.53 11.34 10.01
C ILE A 520 14.94 10.96 10.43
N LYS A 521 15.85 11.94 10.44
CA LYS A 521 17.23 11.72 10.89
C LYS A 521 17.23 11.45 12.40
N ASN A 522 18.08 10.51 12.84
CA ASN A 522 18.24 10.16 14.25
C ASN A 522 18.81 11.31 15.08
#